data_AF-A0A7R6R7K4-F1
#
_entry.id   AF-A0A7R6R7K4-F1
#
_cell.length_a   1.000
_cell.length_b   1.000
_cell.length_c   1.000
_cell.angle_alpha   90.00
_cell.angle_beta   90.00
_cell.angle_gamma   90.00
#
_symmetry.space_group_name_H-M   'P 1'
#
loop_
_entity.id
_entity.type
_entity.pdbx_description
1 polymer ?
#
loop_
_entity_poly.entity_id
_entity_poly.type
_entity_poly.pdbx_seq_one_letter_code
_entity_poly.pdbx_strand_id
1 'polypeptide(L)'
;MYPTLSVKMAMKIGSKYKFSEVQARHWGQFAESAGLSKAQTVKRVMSVAKALPSAARKLQADPVRCFAGNALVERIVRLIEQRCALTITRLHESVDER
;
A
#
# COMPACT_ATOMS: atom_id res chain seq x y z
N MET A 1 11.29 -11.63 4.08
CA MET A 1 10.75 -12.11 2.79
C MET A 1 11.67 -11.61 1.71
N TYR A 2 12.26 -12.53 0.95
CA TYR A 2 13.24 -12.28 -0.11
C TYR A 2 14.33 -11.23 0.22
N PRO A 3 15.32 -11.59 1.05
CA PRO A 3 16.38 -10.66 1.50
C PRO A 3 17.31 -10.20 0.37
N THR A 4 17.39 -10.96 -0.71
CA THR A 4 18.26 -10.67 -1.86
C THR A 4 17.57 -9.81 -2.93
N LEU A 5 16.26 -9.57 -2.81
CA LEU A 5 15.53 -8.73 -3.76
C LEU A 5 15.66 -7.25 -3.41
N SER A 6 15.83 -6.43 -4.45
CA SER A 6 15.84 -4.98 -4.31
C SER A 6 14.52 -4.48 -3.72
N VAL A 7 14.61 -3.55 -2.77
CA VAL A 7 13.44 -2.85 -2.21
C VAL A 7 12.91 -1.74 -3.13
N LYS A 8 13.57 -1.50 -4.28
CA LYS A 8 13.12 -0.54 -5.29
C LYS A 8 11.98 -1.14 -6.12
N MET A 9 10.91 -0.37 -6.28
CA MET A 9 9.83 -0.66 -7.22
C MET A 9 10.34 -0.53 -8.66
N ALA A 10 9.76 -1.29 -9.58
CA ALA A 10 10.10 -1.22 -11.00
C ALA A 10 9.81 0.17 -11.60
N MET A 11 8.70 0.79 -11.20
CA MET A 11 8.35 2.16 -11.56
C MET A 11 8.24 3.04 -10.31
N LYS A 12 8.62 4.31 -10.46
CA LYS A 12 8.51 5.31 -9.39
C LYS A 12 7.07 5.78 -9.21
N ILE A 13 6.74 6.18 -8.01
CA ILE A 13 5.51 6.95 -7.69
C ILE A 13 5.97 8.38 -7.39
N GLY A 14 5.58 9.32 -8.24
CA GLY A 14 6.14 10.67 -8.22
C GLY A 14 7.66 10.63 -8.41
N SER A 15 8.41 11.05 -7.40
CA SER A 15 9.88 11.05 -7.41
C SER A 15 10.53 9.84 -6.72
N LYS A 16 9.76 8.88 -6.19
CA LYS A 16 10.29 7.82 -5.29
C LYS A 16 10.20 6.41 -5.87
N TYR A 17 11.32 5.68 -5.79
CA TYR A 17 11.40 4.25 -6.13
C TYR A 17 11.19 3.33 -4.93
N LYS A 18 11.44 3.80 -3.70
CA LYS A 18 11.24 2.99 -2.49
C LYS A 18 9.91 3.34 -1.85
N PHE A 19 9.10 2.32 -1.55
CA PHE A 19 7.79 2.51 -0.90
C PHE A 19 7.88 3.27 0.44
N SER A 20 8.91 2.98 1.25
CA SER A 20 9.12 3.65 2.53
C SER A 20 9.29 5.16 2.42
N GLU A 21 9.69 5.68 1.25
CA GLU A 21 9.90 7.11 0.98
C GLU A 21 8.66 7.80 0.36
N VAL A 22 7.62 7.03 -0.02
CA VAL A 22 6.41 7.57 -0.65
C VAL A 22 5.57 8.32 0.40
N GLN A 23 5.14 9.53 0.07
CA GLN A 23 4.36 10.45 0.91
C GLN A 23 3.20 10.97 0.06
N ALA A 24 2.24 11.67 0.66
CA ALA A 24 1.06 12.18 -0.05
C ALA A 24 1.41 13.02 -1.29
N ARG A 25 2.41 13.91 -1.21
CA ARG A 25 2.86 14.72 -2.35
C ARG A 25 3.29 13.89 -3.56
N HIS A 26 3.87 12.71 -3.35
CA HIS A 26 4.34 11.83 -4.42
C HIS A 26 3.15 11.19 -5.18
N TRP A 27 2.03 10.94 -4.49
CA TRP A 27 0.79 10.53 -5.15
C TRP A 27 0.17 11.66 -5.98
N GLY A 28 0.28 12.90 -5.51
CA GLY A 28 -0.13 14.09 -6.28
C GLY A 28 0.71 14.26 -7.56
N GLN A 29 2.03 14.11 -7.45
CA GLN A 29 2.95 14.13 -8.61
C GLN A 29 2.65 12.99 -9.59
N PHE A 30 2.43 11.78 -9.08
CA PHE A 30 2.03 10.64 -9.90
C PHE A 30 0.75 10.93 -10.68
N ALA A 31 -0.30 11.40 -9.99
CA ALA A 31 -1.57 11.73 -10.62
C ALA A 31 -1.41 12.76 -11.74
N GLU A 32 -0.68 13.83 -11.49
CA GLU A 32 -0.40 14.87 -12.48
C GLU A 32 0.35 14.32 -13.70
N SER A 33 1.43 13.56 -13.48
CA SER A 33 2.20 12.95 -14.58
C SER A 33 1.40 11.94 -15.40
N ALA A 34 0.39 11.31 -14.79
CA ALA A 34 -0.48 10.33 -15.42
C ALA A 34 -1.75 10.94 -16.03
N GLY A 35 -1.95 12.26 -15.95
CA GLY A 35 -3.17 12.93 -16.42
C GLY A 35 -4.42 12.61 -15.60
N LEU A 36 -4.26 12.26 -14.32
CA LEU A 36 -5.34 11.87 -13.41
C LEU A 36 -5.67 13.00 -12.42
N SER A 37 -6.92 13.02 -11.94
CA SER A 37 -7.32 13.89 -10.83
C SER A 37 -6.57 13.50 -9.55
N LYS A 38 -5.89 14.48 -8.93
CA LYS A 38 -5.18 14.31 -7.65
C LYS A 38 -6.13 13.80 -6.56
N ALA A 39 -7.31 14.40 -6.44
CA ALA A 39 -8.31 14.04 -5.44
C ALA A 39 -8.86 12.62 -5.64
N GLN A 40 -9.20 12.25 -6.88
CA GLN A 40 -9.70 10.91 -7.18
C GLN A 40 -8.61 9.84 -6.97
N THR A 41 -7.35 10.15 -7.32
CA THR A 41 -6.21 9.26 -7.11
C THR A 41 -6.01 8.98 -5.62
N VAL A 42 -5.94 10.02 -4.79
CA VAL A 42 -5.78 9.87 -3.33
C VAL A 42 -6.96 9.10 -2.73
N LYS A 43 -8.20 9.42 -3.12
CA LYS A 43 -9.40 8.70 -2.68
C LYS A 43 -9.33 7.21 -3.03
N ARG A 44 -8.87 6.88 -4.25
CA ARG A 44 -8.73 5.48 -4.68
C ARG A 44 -7.64 4.74 -3.91
N VAL A 45 -6.48 5.35 -3.73
CA VAL A 45 -5.37 4.76 -2.95
C VAL A 45 -5.81 4.51 -1.51
N MET A 46 -6.48 5.48 -0.89
CA MET A 46 -7.04 5.35 0.46
C MET A 46 -8.06 4.21 0.55
N SER A 47 -8.97 4.11 -0.43
CA SER A 47 -9.95 3.02 -0.50
C SER A 47 -9.29 1.65 -0.60
N VAL A 48 -8.28 1.49 -1.44
CA VAL A 48 -7.52 0.24 -1.57
C VAL A 48 -6.78 -0.08 -0.28
N ALA A 49 -6.12 0.90 0.34
CA ALA A 49 -5.39 0.70 1.59
C ALA A 49 -6.30 0.26 2.75
N LYS A 50 -7.55 0.74 2.79
CA LYS A 50 -8.55 0.32 3.79
C LYS A 50 -9.09 -1.09 3.52
N ALA A 51 -9.29 -1.46 2.25
CA ALA A 51 -9.88 -2.76 1.90
C ALA A 51 -8.89 -3.93 1.99
N LEU A 52 -7.63 -3.70 1.58
CA LEU A 52 -6.63 -4.75 1.37
C LEU A 52 -6.31 -5.61 2.62
N PRO A 53 -6.18 -5.06 3.84
CA PRO A 53 -5.93 -5.85 5.05
C PRO A 53 -7.02 -6.89 5.30
N SER A 54 -8.29 -6.48 5.20
CA SER A 54 -9.43 -7.38 5.40
C SER A 54 -9.50 -8.46 4.32
N ALA A 55 -9.22 -8.11 3.06
CA ALA A 55 -9.16 -9.07 1.96
C ALA A 55 -8.04 -10.11 2.17
N ALA A 56 -6.87 -9.68 2.64
CA ALA A 56 -5.75 -10.57 2.95
C ALA A 56 -6.08 -11.55 4.09
N ARG A 57 -6.71 -11.06 5.17
CA ARG A 57 -7.16 -11.92 6.29
C ARG A 57 -8.24 -12.91 5.87
N LYS A 58 -9.22 -12.48 5.07
CA LYS A 58 -10.24 -13.38 4.51
C LYS A 58 -9.62 -14.47 3.65
N LEU A 59 -8.65 -14.12 2.79
CA LEU A 59 -7.96 -15.09 1.94
C LEU A 59 -7.09 -16.07 2.75
N GLN A 60 -6.46 -15.61 3.82
CA GLN A 60 -5.71 -16.47 4.74
C GLN A 60 -6.62 -17.47 5.47
N ALA A 61 -7.81 -17.04 5.86
CA ALA A 61 -8.79 -17.85 6.59
C ALA A 61 -9.65 -18.74 5.68
N ASP A 62 -9.55 -18.59 4.35
CA ASP A 62 -10.31 -19.37 3.38
C ASP A 62 -9.95 -20.87 3.49
N PRO A 63 -10.90 -21.73 3.91
CA PRO A 63 -10.65 -23.16 4.08
C PRO A 63 -10.25 -23.86 2.78
N VAL A 64 -10.70 -23.36 1.62
CA VAL A 64 -10.39 -23.95 0.30
C VAL A 64 -8.92 -23.76 -0.07
N ARG A 65 -8.29 -22.71 0.46
CA ARG A 65 -6.90 -22.34 0.14
C ARG A 65 -5.87 -23.00 1.06
N CYS A 66 -6.30 -23.57 2.19
CA CYS A 66 -5.44 -24.24 3.18
C CYS A 66 -4.25 -23.38 3.66
N PHE A 67 -4.42 -22.06 3.83
CA PHE A 67 -3.36 -21.17 4.33
C PHE A 67 -3.37 -20.94 5.85
N ALA A 68 -4.38 -21.46 6.55
CA ALA A 68 -4.49 -21.34 7.99
C ALA A 68 -3.24 -21.92 8.69
N GLY A 69 -2.69 -21.18 9.65
CA GLY A 69 -1.49 -21.59 10.40
C GLY A 69 -0.16 -21.47 9.65
N ASN A 70 -0.15 -21.09 8.37
CA ASN A 70 1.11 -20.94 7.62
C ASN A 70 1.88 -19.67 8.06
N ALA A 71 3.05 -19.87 8.67
CA ALA A 71 3.88 -18.78 9.20
C ALA A 71 4.37 -17.78 8.13
N LEU A 72 4.61 -18.24 6.90
CA LEU A 72 5.01 -17.37 5.80
C LEU A 72 3.83 -16.49 5.37
N VAL A 73 2.63 -17.06 5.23
CA VAL A 73 1.42 -16.31 4.88
C VAL A 73 1.09 -15.28 5.96
N GLU A 74 1.17 -15.66 7.24
CA GLU A 74 0.99 -14.70 8.35
C GLU A 74 1.95 -13.51 8.25
N ARG A 75 3.21 -13.76 7.88
CA ARG A 75 4.20 -12.70 7.65
C ARG A 75 3.86 -11.82 6.43
N ILE A 76 3.29 -12.37 5.35
CA ILE A 76 2.78 -11.60 4.20
C ILE A 76 1.67 -10.67 4.67
N VAL A 77 0.69 -11.22 5.40
CA VAL A 77 -0.50 -10.49 5.82
C VAL A 77 -0.13 -9.33 6.76
N ARG A 78 0.76 -9.57 7.73
CA ARG A 78 1.29 -8.50 8.59
C ARG A 78 2.03 -7.42 7.80
N LEU A 79 2.79 -7.79 6.78
CA LEU A 79 3.46 -6.81 5.92
C LEU A 79 2.46 -5.97 5.12
N ILE A 80 1.36 -6.58 4.64
CA ILE A 80 0.26 -5.86 3.97
C ILE A 80 -0.36 -4.85 4.95
N GLU A 81 -0.71 -5.30 6.15
CA GLU A 81 -1.30 -4.46 7.21
C GLU A 81 -0.41 -3.24 7.53
N GLN A 82 0.88 -3.47 7.75
CA GLN A 82 1.86 -2.41 8.02
C GLN A 82 1.93 -1.37 6.89
N ARG A 83 1.98 -1.82 5.64
CA ARG A 83 2.06 -0.92 4.47
C ARG A 83 0.77 -0.13 4.26
N CYS A 84 -0.38 -0.78 4.48
CA CYS A 84 -1.68 -0.12 4.41
C CYS A 84 -1.83 0.95 5.49
N ALA A 85 -1.50 0.63 6.75
CA ALA A 85 -1.54 1.57 7.86
C ALA A 85 -0.63 2.78 7.58
N LEU A 86 0.61 2.55 7.17
CA LEU A 86 1.55 3.63 6.83
C LEU A 86 1.03 4.54 5.71
N THR A 87 0.40 3.96 4.69
CA THR A 87 -0.18 4.72 3.57
C THR A 87 -1.34 5.59 4.04
N ILE A 88 -2.22 5.04 4.88
CA ILE A 88 -3.38 5.75 5.44
C ILE A 88 -2.90 6.94 6.28
N THR A 89 -1.98 6.72 7.22
CA THR A 89 -1.44 7.78 8.09
C THR A 89 -0.86 8.93 7.27
N ARG A 90 0.03 8.63 6.30
CA ARG A 90 0.67 9.65 5.46
C ARG A 90 -0.29 10.43 4.57
N LEU A 91 -1.39 9.81 4.16
CA LEU A 91 -2.43 10.50 3.39
C LEU A 91 -3.30 11.37 4.28
N HIS A 92 -3.56 10.98 5.53
CA HIS A 92 -4.29 11.80 6.50
C HIS A 92 -3.50 13.04 6.94
N GLU A 93 -2.22 12.90 7.26
CA GLU A 93 -1.33 14.04 7.62
C GLU A 93 -1.36 15.16 6.57
N SER A 94 -1.49 14.81 5.29
CA SER A 94 -1.55 15.80 4.20
C SER A 94 -2.90 16.48 3.98
N VAL A 95 -3.96 15.95 4.57
CA VAL A 95 -5.31 16.53 4.51
C VAL A 95 -5.50 17.55 5.64
N ASP A 96 -4.90 17.31 6.81
CA ASP A 96 -4.99 18.22 7.96
C ASP A 96 -4.11 19.48 7.80
N GLU A 97 -3.13 19.47 6.88
CA GLU A 97 -2.27 20.61 6.55
C GLU A 97 -2.86 21.57 5.48
N ARG A 98 -4.10 21.34 5.00
CA ARG A 98 -4.77 22.17 3.99
C ARG A 98 -6.01 22.86 4.52
#